data_AF-A0A2G5UJR7-F1
#
_entry.id   AF-A0A2G5UJR7-F1
#
_cell.length_a   1.000
_cell.length_b   1.000
_cell.length_c   1.000
_cell.angle_alpha   90.00
_cell.angle_beta   90.00
_cell.angle_gamma   90.00
#
_symmetry.space_group_name_H-M   'P 1'
#
loop_
_entity.id
_entity.type
_entity.pdbx_description
1 polymer ?
#
loop_
_entity_poly.entity_id
_entity_poly.type
_entity_poly.pdbx_seq_one_letter_code
_entity_poly.pdbx_strand_id
1 'polypeptide(L)'
;MSNFPEEVPSFLVPGRFGTTTFQNHDVSEPRSFGTTTFRNYDVSEPRRFGTTTFQNHDVSEPRRFGTTTFQNHDVSEPRRFRTTTFQNHDVSEPDAHQMSIMGQTLRKRRDERILKRIEEEESLFRIIAISNLTKNTHQIVKKRKLCVYNLEIIFEPGGKHKLCMTYIDEKFTFNLKPAERFEDRWRFRIHKDDHQMCDYYYNSFCNNHIDLIIRHLMNLFDIDHIETVKFHDPEADIQNLCNISEVANATGMVISKPTVTKEELDFIKLKFHRLDFINFVTTAPAGYEGFALGYKNVVIQNETMLNWAHLSYSQSTYIKVHGSNITSSGLNQFLKSWIRDRAPKNLEMMIFESFIGTEEEIFKGIKTSTENLKMTGAFCKDQLFGSEFWKRGGSVYIERDYYLYATISIRFRRMVIFAVWTHEKLFGED
;
A
#
# COMPACT_ATOMS: atom_id res chain seq x y z
N MET A 1 33.69 89.88 -12.18
CA MET A 1 32.64 89.20 -11.40
C MET A 1 31.46 88.99 -12.34
N SER A 2 31.28 87.76 -12.79
CA SER A 2 30.19 87.33 -13.67
C SER A 2 29.94 85.85 -13.38
N ASN A 3 28.74 85.56 -12.88
CA ASN A 3 28.16 84.22 -12.71
C ASN A 3 27.57 83.74 -14.04
N PHE A 4 27.79 82.47 -14.40
CA PHE A 4 26.91 81.49 -15.06
C PHE A 4 27.74 80.21 -15.36
N PRO A 5 27.11 79.02 -15.49
CA PRO A 5 27.53 77.78 -14.84
C PRO A 5 28.31 76.82 -15.76
N GLU A 6 29.17 75.98 -15.18
CA GLU A 6 29.86 74.88 -15.87
C GLU A 6 28.86 73.77 -16.23
N GLU A 7 28.80 73.44 -17.52
CA GLU A 7 27.99 72.37 -18.11
C GLU A 7 28.35 70.99 -17.52
N VAL A 8 27.33 70.21 -17.12
CA VAL A 8 27.47 68.79 -16.76
C VAL A 8 27.67 67.98 -18.05
N PRO A 9 28.72 67.15 -18.21
CA PRO A 9 28.92 66.41 -19.44
C PRO A 9 27.85 65.32 -19.59
N SER A 10 26.98 65.47 -20.59
CA SER A 10 26.04 64.43 -21.03
C SER A 10 26.71 63.49 -22.03
N PHE A 11 26.71 62.19 -21.74
CA PHE A 11 27.23 61.17 -22.67
C PHE A 11 26.09 60.64 -23.56
N LEU A 12 25.96 61.17 -24.77
CA LEU A 12 25.08 60.63 -25.82
C LEU A 12 25.80 59.56 -26.66
N VAL A 13 26.06 58.37 -26.08
CA VAL A 13 26.64 57.25 -26.85
C VAL A 13 25.94 55.92 -26.55
N PRO A 14 25.32 55.25 -27.55
CA PRO A 14 24.77 53.91 -27.37
C PRO A 14 25.91 52.86 -27.27
N GLY A 15 26.29 52.49 -26.05
CA GLY A 15 27.38 51.54 -25.75
C GLY A 15 26.95 50.27 -25.00
N ARG A 16 27.83 49.27 -24.98
CA ARG A 16 27.81 48.18 -23.98
C ARG A 16 28.86 48.49 -22.92
N PHE A 17 28.44 48.60 -21.66
CA PHE A 17 29.35 48.86 -20.56
C PHE A 17 29.59 47.57 -19.77
N GLY A 18 30.86 47.28 -19.50
CA GLY A 18 31.30 46.09 -18.76
C GLY A 18 31.27 46.33 -17.25
N THR A 19 32.44 46.25 -16.61
CA THR A 19 32.61 46.65 -15.21
C THR A 19 32.92 48.13 -15.14
N THR A 20 32.00 48.92 -14.59
CA THR A 20 32.14 50.40 -14.58
C THR A 20 31.50 50.99 -13.34
N THR A 21 32.05 52.10 -12.86
CA THR A 21 31.45 52.90 -11.78
C THR A 21 31.19 54.29 -12.34
N PHE A 22 29.95 54.76 -12.21
CA PHE A 22 29.55 56.11 -12.62
C PHE A 22 29.19 56.93 -11.39
N GLN A 23 29.61 58.21 -11.37
CA GLN A 23 29.31 59.17 -10.31
C GLN A 23 28.94 60.51 -10.95
N ASN A 24 27.78 61.07 -10.61
CA ASN A 24 27.33 62.42 -10.99
C ASN A 24 27.31 62.74 -12.51
N HIS A 25 26.65 61.93 -13.34
CA HIS A 25 26.46 62.22 -14.77
C HIS A 25 25.02 61.83 -15.18
N ASP A 26 24.63 62.02 -16.45
CA ASP A 26 23.38 61.49 -17.04
C ASP A 26 23.69 60.53 -18.19
N VAL A 27 22.92 59.45 -18.34
CA VAL A 27 23.07 58.46 -19.43
C VAL A 27 21.70 58.15 -20.01
N SER A 28 21.54 58.43 -21.30
CA SER A 28 20.35 58.10 -22.08
C SER A 28 20.62 56.94 -23.05
N GLU A 29 19.63 56.05 -23.19
CA GLU A 29 19.57 54.94 -24.17
C GLU A 29 20.74 53.91 -24.22
N PRO A 30 21.30 53.44 -23.09
CA PRO A 30 22.34 52.42 -23.12
C PRO A 30 21.78 51.04 -23.52
N ARG A 31 22.52 50.30 -24.38
CA ARG A 31 22.08 48.96 -24.85
C ARG A 31 22.20 47.88 -23.78
N SER A 32 23.26 47.89 -22.96
CA SER A 32 23.41 46.93 -21.85
C SER A 32 24.50 47.31 -20.85
N PHE A 33 24.26 47.03 -19.57
CA PHE A 33 25.25 47.08 -18.50
C PHE A 33 25.56 45.68 -17.94
N GLY A 34 26.84 45.41 -17.71
CA GLY A 34 27.34 44.17 -17.10
C GLY A 34 27.31 44.22 -15.58
N THR A 35 28.45 44.60 -14.97
CA THR A 35 28.59 44.78 -13.52
C THR A 35 28.80 46.25 -13.23
N THR A 36 27.80 46.96 -12.72
CA THR A 36 27.86 48.43 -12.66
C THR A 36 27.37 48.96 -11.33
N THR A 37 28.04 49.99 -10.83
CA THR A 37 27.59 50.74 -9.65
C THR A 37 27.31 52.18 -10.08
N PHE A 38 26.10 52.65 -9.80
CA PHE A 38 25.69 54.04 -10.02
C PHE A 38 25.54 54.75 -8.66
N ARG A 39 26.03 55.99 -8.57
CA ARG A 39 25.81 56.89 -7.42
C ARG A 39 25.39 58.28 -7.88
N ASN A 40 24.23 58.76 -7.40
CA ASN A 40 23.57 60.04 -7.77
C ASN A 40 23.40 60.26 -9.30
N TYR A 41 22.35 59.73 -9.92
CA TYR A 41 22.20 59.63 -11.38
C TYR A 41 20.74 59.40 -11.82
N ASP A 42 20.39 59.81 -13.05
CA ASP A 42 19.15 59.42 -13.72
C ASP A 42 19.45 58.56 -14.95
N VAL A 43 18.78 57.40 -15.08
CA VAL A 43 18.94 56.50 -16.22
C VAL A 43 17.60 56.25 -16.90
N SER A 44 17.51 56.63 -18.18
CA SER A 44 16.32 56.47 -19.01
C SER A 44 16.50 55.41 -20.11
N GLU A 45 15.47 54.56 -20.28
CA GLU A 45 15.34 53.51 -21.31
C GLU A 45 16.48 52.46 -21.48
N PRO A 46 17.11 51.94 -20.42
CA PRO A 46 18.11 50.89 -20.55
C PRO A 46 17.46 49.55 -20.99
N ARG A 47 18.05 48.89 -22.01
CA ARG A 47 17.49 47.60 -22.47
C ARG A 47 17.80 46.42 -21.53
N ARG A 48 18.96 46.36 -20.88
CA ARG A 48 19.38 45.24 -20.01
C ARG A 48 20.40 45.64 -18.93
N PHE A 49 20.17 45.21 -17.70
CA PHE A 49 21.15 45.21 -16.61
C PHE A 49 21.53 43.80 -16.17
N GLY A 50 22.82 43.56 -15.93
CA GLY A 50 23.37 42.34 -15.34
C GLY A 50 23.32 42.37 -13.82
N THR A 51 24.48 42.55 -13.19
CA THR A 51 24.64 42.73 -11.73
C THR A 51 24.82 44.21 -11.45
N THR A 52 23.87 44.86 -10.78
CA THR A 52 23.89 46.32 -10.67
C THR A 52 23.48 46.80 -9.28
N THR A 53 24.19 47.80 -8.77
CA THR A 53 23.85 48.46 -7.51
C THR A 53 23.56 49.93 -7.78
N PHE A 54 22.40 50.38 -7.32
CA PHE A 54 21.97 51.78 -7.40
C PHE A 54 21.91 52.38 -5.97
N GLN A 55 22.44 53.60 -5.82
CA GLN A 55 22.43 54.41 -4.59
C GLN A 55 22.13 55.89 -4.90
N ASN A 56 21.00 56.38 -4.39
CA ASN A 56 20.21 57.60 -4.70
C ASN A 56 19.95 57.92 -6.21
N HIS A 57 18.88 57.38 -6.84
CA HIS A 57 18.55 57.51 -8.29
C HIS A 57 17.07 57.34 -8.63
N ASP A 58 16.66 57.85 -9.80
CA ASP A 58 15.42 57.46 -10.51
C ASP A 58 15.74 56.63 -11.77
N VAL A 59 15.01 55.53 -11.98
CA VAL A 59 15.15 54.66 -13.17
C VAL A 59 13.81 54.47 -13.85
N SER A 60 13.72 54.88 -15.12
CA SER A 60 12.50 54.80 -15.93
C SER A 60 12.61 53.79 -17.08
N GLU A 61 11.58 52.96 -17.23
CA GLU A 61 11.36 51.99 -18.33
C GLU A 61 12.45 50.93 -18.64
N PRO A 62 13.10 50.30 -17.65
CA PRO A 62 14.04 49.22 -17.91
C PRO A 62 13.34 47.95 -18.43
N ARG A 63 13.83 47.37 -19.54
CA ARG A 63 13.22 46.14 -20.09
C ARG A 63 13.54 44.86 -19.30
N ARG A 64 14.75 44.74 -18.70
CA ARG A 64 15.20 43.52 -17.97
C ARG A 64 16.29 43.82 -16.93
N PHE A 65 16.12 43.28 -15.73
CA PHE A 65 17.16 43.22 -14.69
C PHE A 65 17.59 41.79 -14.36
N GLY A 66 18.89 41.60 -14.11
CA GLY A 66 19.48 40.38 -13.57
C GLY A 66 19.40 40.35 -12.04
N THR A 67 20.54 40.59 -11.39
CA THR A 67 20.67 40.70 -9.92
C THR A 67 20.87 42.16 -9.56
N THR A 68 19.90 42.76 -8.86
CA THR A 68 19.92 44.21 -8.64
C THR A 68 19.58 44.59 -7.21
N THR A 69 20.35 45.52 -6.65
CA THR A 69 20.12 46.11 -5.32
C THR A 69 19.84 47.60 -5.47
N PHE A 70 18.72 48.05 -4.92
CA PHE A 70 18.31 49.46 -4.90
C PHE A 70 18.30 49.97 -3.45
N GLN A 71 18.82 51.17 -3.21
CA GLN A 71 18.86 51.79 -1.88
C GLN A 71 18.39 53.26 -1.95
N ASN A 72 17.16 53.56 -1.49
CA ASN A 72 16.47 54.87 -1.48
C ASN A 72 15.95 55.41 -2.84
N HIS A 73 15.01 54.75 -3.56
CA HIS A 73 14.60 55.10 -4.96
C HIS A 73 13.10 54.97 -5.27
N ASP A 74 12.67 55.63 -6.35
CA ASP A 74 11.47 55.32 -7.14
C ASP A 74 11.84 54.58 -8.46
N VAL A 75 11.13 53.48 -8.78
CA VAL A 75 11.33 52.72 -10.03
C VAL A 75 10.01 52.57 -10.76
N SER A 76 9.92 53.10 -11.98
CA SER A 76 8.72 53.03 -12.83
C SER A 76 8.85 51.98 -13.95
N GLU A 77 7.85 51.11 -14.05
CA GLU A 77 7.59 50.18 -15.17
C GLU A 77 8.70 49.19 -15.62
N PRO A 78 9.28 48.39 -14.71
CA PRO A 78 10.17 47.30 -15.08
C PRO A 78 9.39 46.10 -15.66
N ARG A 79 9.73 45.66 -16.88
CA ARG A 79 9.02 44.51 -17.50
C ARG A 79 9.38 43.15 -16.90
N ARG A 80 10.61 42.96 -16.38
CA ARG A 80 11.09 41.66 -15.84
C ARG A 80 12.22 41.82 -14.81
N PHE A 81 12.07 41.15 -13.67
CA PHE A 81 13.11 40.95 -12.66
C PHE A 81 13.47 39.46 -12.52
N ARG A 82 14.73 39.17 -12.17
CA ARG A 82 15.17 37.80 -11.82
C ARG A 82 15.39 37.66 -10.31
N THR A 83 16.17 38.55 -9.71
CA THR A 83 16.40 38.61 -8.26
C THR A 83 16.64 40.07 -7.85
N THR A 84 15.81 40.62 -6.96
CA THR A 84 15.86 42.05 -6.60
C THR A 84 15.64 42.25 -5.11
N THR A 85 16.42 43.15 -4.51
CA THR A 85 16.29 43.59 -3.11
C THR A 85 16.16 45.11 -3.05
N PHE A 86 15.13 45.59 -2.36
CA PHE A 86 14.86 47.01 -2.13
C PHE A 86 15.09 47.36 -0.65
N GLN A 87 15.68 48.51 -0.39
CA GLN A 87 15.76 49.10 0.95
C GLN A 87 15.28 50.56 0.87
N ASN A 88 14.25 50.88 1.67
CA ASN A 88 13.54 52.17 1.80
C ASN A 88 12.69 52.63 0.57
N HIS A 89 11.38 52.30 0.62
CA HIS A 89 10.17 52.84 -0.08
C HIS A 89 9.80 52.43 -1.53
N ASP A 90 8.68 53.01 -2.03
CA ASP A 90 7.51 52.44 -2.74
C ASP A 90 7.77 51.80 -4.12
N VAL A 91 7.17 50.63 -4.33
CA VAL A 91 7.18 49.93 -5.63
C VAL A 91 5.78 50.07 -6.24
N SER A 92 5.66 50.73 -7.39
CA SER A 92 4.50 50.52 -8.25
C SER A 92 4.60 49.09 -8.80
N GLU A 93 3.69 48.20 -8.35
CA GLU A 93 3.74 46.76 -8.65
C GLU A 93 4.00 46.48 -10.15
N PRO A 94 4.90 45.55 -10.52
CA PRO A 94 4.83 44.97 -11.86
C PRO A 94 3.52 44.20 -11.95
N ASP A 95 2.62 44.57 -12.89
CA ASP A 95 1.29 43.98 -13.13
C ASP A 95 1.12 42.62 -12.43
N ALA A 96 0.50 42.61 -11.25
CA ALA A 96 0.25 41.39 -10.48
C ALA A 96 -0.42 40.30 -11.34
N HIS A 97 -1.14 40.71 -12.38
CA HIS A 97 -1.69 39.88 -13.44
C HIS A 97 -0.63 39.08 -14.24
N GLN A 98 0.46 39.69 -14.69
CA GLN A 98 1.51 38.99 -15.45
C GLN A 98 2.32 38.03 -14.58
N MET A 99 2.61 38.42 -13.33
CA MET A 99 3.28 37.55 -12.36
C MET A 99 2.39 36.34 -12.00
N SER A 100 1.08 36.56 -11.87
CA SER A 100 0.09 35.49 -11.68
C SER A 100 0.04 34.53 -12.87
N ILE A 101 -0.02 35.04 -14.11
CA ILE A 101 -0.02 34.21 -15.34
C ILE A 101 1.28 33.40 -15.48
N MET A 102 2.43 34.01 -15.22
CA MET A 102 3.72 33.31 -15.29
C MET A 102 3.82 32.23 -14.21
N GLY A 103 3.36 32.52 -12.98
CA GLY A 103 3.25 31.55 -11.90
C GLY A 103 2.31 30.37 -12.25
N GLN A 104 1.15 30.65 -12.84
CA GLN A 104 0.22 29.62 -13.32
C GLN A 104 0.82 28.78 -14.44
N THR A 105 1.50 29.39 -15.41
CA THR A 105 2.14 28.69 -16.53
C THR A 105 3.28 27.78 -16.06
N LEU A 106 4.11 28.24 -15.11
CA LEU A 106 5.18 27.44 -14.54
C LEU A 106 4.65 26.26 -13.70
N ARG A 107 3.56 26.48 -12.93
CA ARG A 107 2.86 25.40 -12.22
C ARG A 107 2.31 24.37 -13.20
N LYS A 108 1.63 24.80 -14.27
CA LYS A 108 1.10 23.90 -15.30
C LYS A 108 2.20 23.06 -15.96
N ARG A 109 3.33 23.68 -16.36
CA ARG A 109 4.49 22.95 -16.93
C ARG A 109 5.13 21.98 -15.93
N ARG A 110 5.18 22.34 -14.65
CA ARG A 110 5.67 21.45 -13.58
C ARG A 110 4.76 20.25 -13.44
N ASP A 111 3.46 20.47 -13.39
CA ASP A 111 2.46 19.41 -13.28
C ASP A 111 2.58 18.48 -14.49
N GLU A 112 2.54 18.99 -15.73
CA GLU A 112 2.72 18.20 -16.97
C GLU A 112 3.98 17.30 -16.93
N ARG A 113 5.10 17.80 -16.43
CA ARG A 113 6.33 16.99 -16.26
C ARG A 113 6.19 15.89 -15.21
N ILE A 114 5.49 16.16 -14.11
CA ILE A 114 5.20 15.17 -13.07
C ILE A 114 4.27 14.09 -13.63
N LEU A 115 3.22 14.48 -14.38
CA LEU A 115 2.29 13.55 -15.01
C LEU A 115 3.02 12.59 -15.95
N LYS A 116 3.86 13.12 -16.85
CA LYS A 116 4.66 12.31 -17.78
C LYS A 116 5.58 11.32 -17.05
N ARG A 117 6.21 11.76 -15.95
CA ARG A 117 7.04 10.87 -15.11
C ARG A 117 6.23 9.72 -14.50
N ILE A 118 5.01 9.96 -14.03
CA ILE A 118 4.16 8.89 -13.50
C ILE A 118 3.77 7.89 -14.59
N GLU A 119 3.54 8.35 -15.82
CA GLU A 119 3.17 7.46 -16.93
C GLU A 119 4.31 6.51 -17.32
N GLU A 120 5.56 6.98 -17.28
CA GLU A 120 6.76 6.22 -17.65
C GLU A 120 7.36 5.39 -16.50
N GLU A 121 6.99 5.67 -15.24
CA GLU A 121 7.56 4.98 -14.07
C GLU A 121 6.97 3.57 -13.87
N GLU A 122 7.82 2.59 -13.58
CA GLU A 122 7.41 1.20 -13.37
C GLU A 122 7.50 0.78 -11.90
N SER A 123 8.37 1.42 -11.10
CA SER A 123 8.49 1.10 -9.69
C SER A 123 7.26 1.57 -8.91
N LEU A 124 6.56 0.63 -8.27
CA LEU A 124 5.37 0.90 -7.45
C LEU A 124 5.61 2.04 -6.45
N PHE A 125 6.71 1.96 -5.70
CA PHE A 125 7.04 2.96 -4.70
C PHE A 125 7.40 4.33 -5.29
N ARG A 126 8.03 4.37 -6.47
CA ARG A 126 8.28 5.64 -7.16
C ARG A 126 6.98 6.23 -7.67
N ILE A 127 6.06 5.42 -8.19
CA ILE A 127 4.72 5.86 -8.59
C ILE A 127 4.02 6.53 -7.40
N ILE A 128 4.01 5.89 -6.22
CA ILE A 128 3.41 6.43 -4.98
C ILE A 128 4.13 7.72 -4.55
N ALA A 129 5.47 7.73 -4.57
CA ALA A 129 6.24 8.91 -4.17
C ALA A 129 5.94 10.11 -5.07
N ILE A 130 5.84 9.89 -6.38
CA ILE A 130 5.52 10.94 -7.35
C ILE A 130 4.04 11.34 -7.23
N SER A 131 3.13 10.40 -6.97
CA SER A 131 1.70 10.70 -6.80
C SER A 131 1.41 11.59 -5.60
N ASN A 132 2.28 11.57 -4.59
CA ASN A 132 2.18 12.44 -3.41
C ASN A 132 2.68 13.88 -3.62
N LEU A 133 3.26 14.20 -4.79
CA LEU A 133 3.78 15.54 -5.08
C LEU A 133 2.71 16.56 -5.49
N THR A 134 1.58 16.11 -6.03
CA THR A 134 0.49 17.00 -6.48
C THR A 134 -0.88 16.39 -6.17
N LYS A 135 -1.94 17.21 -6.16
CA LYS A 135 -3.30 16.68 -5.93
C LYS A 135 -3.87 15.94 -7.15
N ASN A 136 -3.48 16.34 -8.36
CA ASN A 136 -4.07 15.86 -9.62
C ASN A 136 -3.51 14.51 -10.10
N THR A 137 -2.45 14.00 -9.47
CA THR A 137 -1.75 12.78 -9.87
C THR A 137 -2.47 11.48 -9.51
N HIS A 138 -3.36 11.50 -8.51
CA HIS A 138 -4.17 10.33 -8.12
C HIS A 138 -5.02 9.80 -9.28
N GLN A 139 -5.62 10.70 -10.07
CA GLN A 139 -6.44 10.31 -11.21
C GLN A 139 -5.64 9.59 -12.30
N ILE A 140 -4.34 9.90 -12.43
CA ILE A 140 -3.47 9.26 -13.41
C ILE A 140 -3.09 7.86 -12.97
N VAL A 141 -2.69 7.69 -11.71
CA VAL A 141 -2.38 6.35 -11.17
C VAL A 141 -3.58 5.43 -11.31
N LYS A 142 -4.79 5.92 -10.99
CA LYS A 142 -6.05 5.20 -11.26
C LYS A 142 -6.25 4.83 -12.72
N LYS A 143 -6.01 5.77 -13.64
CA LYS A 143 -6.13 5.53 -15.09
C LYS A 143 -5.14 4.46 -15.60
N ARG A 144 -3.98 4.31 -14.94
CA ARG A 144 -3.00 3.29 -15.31
C ARG A 144 -3.46 1.86 -15.00
N LYS A 145 -4.49 1.67 -14.16
CA LYS A 145 -5.02 0.35 -13.78
C LYS A 145 -3.91 -0.64 -13.41
N LEU A 146 -3.01 -0.19 -12.55
CA LEU A 146 -1.88 -1.00 -12.09
C LEU A 146 -2.42 -2.28 -11.43
N CYS A 147 -1.86 -3.43 -11.80
CA CYS A 147 -2.24 -4.72 -11.24
C CYS A 147 -1.68 -4.89 -9.82
N VAL A 148 -2.26 -4.17 -8.86
CA VAL A 148 -1.93 -4.26 -7.44
C VAL A 148 -3.01 -5.08 -6.75
N TYR A 149 -2.61 -6.11 -6.02
CA TYR A 149 -3.53 -7.04 -5.35
C TYR A 149 -2.91 -7.60 -4.06
N ASN A 150 -3.64 -8.47 -3.36
CA ASN A 150 -3.20 -9.12 -2.13
C ASN A 150 -2.69 -8.09 -1.08
N LEU A 151 -3.57 -7.16 -0.71
CA LEU A 151 -3.29 -6.19 0.35
C LEU A 151 -3.30 -6.91 1.71
N GLU A 152 -2.14 -6.98 2.35
CA GLU A 152 -1.95 -7.61 3.65
C GLU A 152 -1.61 -6.57 4.72
N ILE A 153 -2.16 -6.73 5.93
CA ILE A 153 -1.75 -5.96 7.11
C ILE A 153 -1.14 -6.92 8.13
N ILE A 154 0.00 -6.53 8.70
CA ILE A 154 0.76 -7.37 9.63
C ILE A 154 1.01 -6.56 10.91
N PHE A 155 0.38 -6.98 11.99
CA PHE A 155 0.58 -6.40 13.32
C PHE A 155 1.71 -7.12 14.05
N GLU A 156 2.90 -6.53 13.96
CA GLU A 156 4.14 -7.01 14.59
C GLU A 156 4.35 -6.44 16.01
N PRO A 157 5.12 -7.15 16.85
CA PRO A 157 5.50 -6.70 18.19
C PRO A 157 6.08 -5.29 18.24
N GLY A 158 5.68 -4.52 19.25
CA GLY A 158 6.26 -3.21 19.55
C GLY A 158 5.88 -2.12 18.54
N GLY A 159 4.68 -2.22 17.94
CA GLY A 159 4.14 -1.21 17.03
C GLY A 159 4.80 -1.19 15.64
N LYS A 160 5.61 -2.20 15.30
CA LYS A 160 6.36 -2.30 14.03
C LYS A 160 5.49 -2.84 12.89
N HIS A 161 4.25 -2.36 12.82
CA HIS A 161 3.25 -2.88 11.90
C HIS A 161 3.67 -2.67 10.44
N LYS A 162 3.24 -3.58 9.57
CA LYS A 162 3.58 -3.56 8.15
C LYS A 162 2.30 -3.63 7.32
N LEU A 163 2.36 -3.03 6.16
CA LEU A 163 1.39 -3.23 5.09
C LEU A 163 2.14 -3.82 3.90
N CYS A 164 1.58 -4.84 3.27
CA CYS A 164 2.17 -5.43 2.07
C CYS A 164 1.16 -5.43 0.94
N MET A 165 1.64 -5.33 -0.29
CA MET A 165 0.83 -5.55 -1.48
C MET A 165 1.67 -6.22 -2.55
N THR A 166 1.02 -6.93 -3.47
CA THR A 166 1.68 -7.58 -4.60
C THR A 166 1.48 -6.74 -5.85
N TYR A 167 2.55 -6.54 -6.61
CA TYR A 167 2.54 -5.81 -7.88
C TYR A 167 3.52 -6.48 -8.83
N ILE A 168 3.05 -6.88 -10.01
CA ILE A 168 3.83 -7.65 -11.00
C ILE A 168 4.50 -8.87 -10.33
N ASP A 169 3.72 -9.67 -9.62
CA ASP A 169 4.16 -10.89 -8.90
C ASP A 169 5.25 -10.66 -7.82
N GLU A 170 5.58 -9.41 -7.50
CA GLU A 170 6.53 -9.06 -6.47
C GLU A 170 5.85 -8.46 -5.23
N LYS A 171 6.35 -8.80 -4.05
CA LYS A 171 5.80 -8.32 -2.77
C LYS A 171 6.48 -7.02 -2.35
N PHE A 172 5.71 -5.96 -2.21
CA PHE A 172 6.15 -4.66 -1.71
C PHE A 172 5.72 -4.47 -0.25
N THR A 173 6.66 -4.10 0.62
CA THR A 173 6.48 -3.97 2.06
C THR A 173 6.63 -2.53 2.53
N PHE A 174 5.61 -2.02 3.21
CA PHE A 174 5.55 -0.73 3.85
C PHE A 174 5.73 -0.93 5.36
N ASN A 175 6.89 -0.55 5.89
CA ASN A 175 7.11 -0.49 7.34
C ASN A 175 6.43 0.76 7.88
N LEU A 176 5.36 0.58 8.66
CA LEU A 176 4.62 1.69 9.25
C LEU A 176 5.35 2.15 10.50
N LYS A 177 5.76 3.41 10.53
CA LYS A 177 6.55 3.97 11.63
C LYS A 177 5.88 5.23 12.20
N PRO A 178 5.84 5.42 13.52
CA PRO A 178 5.43 6.70 14.06
C PRO A 178 6.47 7.76 13.68
N ALA A 179 6.01 8.93 13.23
CA ALA A 179 6.91 10.05 13.00
C ALA A 179 7.32 10.68 14.34
N GLU A 180 8.62 10.68 14.63
CA GLU A 180 9.18 11.36 15.81
C GLU A 180 9.16 12.89 15.65
N ARG A 181 9.29 13.37 14.41
CA ARG A 181 9.33 14.80 14.06
C ARG A 181 8.12 15.20 13.23
N PHE A 182 7.65 16.43 13.45
CA PHE A 182 6.54 17.03 12.70
C PHE A 182 6.75 16.97 11.18
N GLU A 183 8.00 17.18 10.73
CA GLU A 183 8.38 17.21 9.32
C GLU A 183 8.36 15.85 8.62
N ASP A 184 8.45 14.76 9.39
CA ASP A 184 8.51 13.39 8.87
C ASP A 184 7.15 12.74 8.74
N ARG A 185 6.09 13.40 9.21
CA ARG A 185 4.73 12.88 9.08
C ARG A 185 4.31 12.72 7.63
N TRP A 186 3.69 11.58 7.35
CA TRP A 186 3.24 11.15 6.02
C TRP A 186 4.38 11.03 5.00
N ARG A 187 5.65 11.06 5.44
CA ARG A 187 6.76 10.84 4.55
C ARG A 187 6.88 9.38 4.18
N PHE A 188 7.29 9.20 2.94
CA PHE A 188 7.48 7.93 2.29
C PHE A 188 8.95 7.82 1.87
N ARG A 189 9.69 6.87 2.47
CA ARG A 189 11.13 6.69 2.25
C ARG A 189 11.42 5.29 1.74
N ILE A 190 11.81 5.19 0.48
CA ILE A 190 12.24 3.93 -0.15
C ILE A 190 13.62 3.55 0.41
N HIS A 191 13.81 2.29 0.79
CA HIS A 191 15.11 1.80 1.24
C HIS A 191 16.11 1.81 0.06
N LYS A 192 17.39 2.07 0.35
CA LYS A 192 18.42 2.17 -0.69
C LYS A 192 18.83 0.79 -1.22
N ASP A 193 18.87 -0.18 -0.32
CA ASP A 193 19.40 -1.52 -0.58
C ASP A 193 18.29 -2.52 -0.91
N ASP A 194 17.03 -2.13 -0.73
CA ASP A 194 15.84 -2.95 -1.01
C ASP A 194 14.74 -2.09 -1.64
N HIS A 195 14.53 -2.22 -2.94
CA HIS A 195 13.52 -1.47 -3.68
C HIS A 195 12.09 -1.94 -3.45
N GLN A 196 11.90 -3.08 -2.78
CA GLN A 196 10.62 -3.63 -2.38
C GLN A 196 10.28 -3.29 -0.91
N MET A 197 11.17 -2.61 -0.18
CA MET A 197 10.88 -2.07 1.15
C MET A 197 10.89 -0.55 1.24
N CYS A 198 9.93 -0.01 1.98
CA CYS A 198 9.89 1.41 2.32
C CYS A 198 9.49 1.64 3.78
N ASP A 199 9.87 2.78 4.33
CA ASP A 199 9.31 3.31 5.57
C ASP A 199 8.21 4.33 5.25
N TYR A 200 7.03 4.12 5.82
CA TYR A 200 5.91 5.05 5.74
C TYR A 200 5.61 5.60 7.14
N TYR A 201 5.92 6.88 7.33
CA TYR A 201 5.78 7.55 8.61
C TYR A 201 4.36 8.09 8.81
N TYR A 202 3.66 7.67 9.87
CA TYR A 202 2.34 8.18 10.22
C TYR A 202 2.39 9.22 11.34
N ASN A 203 1.34 10.04 11.45
CA ASN A 203 1.24 11.07 12.49
C ASN A 203 0.86 10.46 13.85
N SER A 204 1.81 10.23 14.76
CA SER A 204 1.58 9.65 16.10
C SER A 204 0.67 10.46 17.04
N PHE A 205 0.27 11.68 16.69
CA PHE A 205 -0.59 12.54 17.52
C PHE A 205 -2.10 12.44 17.22
N CYS A 206 -2.55 11.51 16.36
CA CYS A 206 -3.97 11.37 15.98
C CYS A 206 -4.46 9.91 15.99
N ASN A 207 -5.50 9.56 16.76
CA ASN A 207 -5.97 8.18 17.04
C ASN A 207 -6.26 7.22 15.85
N ASN A 208 -6.19 7.69 14.59
CA ASN A 208 -6.50 6.97 13.35
C ASN A 208 -5.29 7.05 12.39
N HIS A 209 -4.21 6.34 12.74
CA HIS A 209 -2.92 6.49 12.07
C HIS A 209 -2.78 5.68 10.77
N ILE A 210 -3.20 4.42 10.85
CA ILE A 210 -2.93 3.38 9.84
C ILE A 210 -4.08 3.31 8.83
N ASP A 211 -5.31 3.59 9.27
CA ASP A 211 -6.50 3.65 8.41
C ASP A 211 -6.37 4.69 7.30
N LEU A 212 -5.77 5.85 7.57
CA LEU A 212 -5.53 6.88 6.56
C LEU A 212 -4.55 6.40 5.47
N ILE A 213 -3.51 5.66 5.86
CA ILE A 213 -2.55 5.05 4.92
C ILE A 213 -3.27 3.97 4.09
N ILE A 214 -4.00 3.09 4.76
CA ILE A 214 -4.77 2.02 4.11
C ILE A 214 -5.75 2.61 3.10
N ARG A 215 -6.61 3.55 3.50
CA ARG A 215 -7.59 4.20 2.61
C ARG A 215 -6.93 4.92 1.46
N HIS A 216 -5.80 5.60 1.71
CA HIS A 216 -5.05 6.27 0.64
C HIS A 216 -4.56 5.27 -0.40
N LEU A 217 -3.92 4.18 0.02
CA LEU A 217 -3.39 3.14 -0.88
C LEU A 217 -4.51 2.38 -1.59
N MET A 218 -5.56 1.98 -0.86
CA MET A 218 -6.73 1.32 -1.44
C MET A 218 -7.39 2.20 -2.51
N ASN A 219 -7.59 3.48 -2.20
CA ASN A 219 -8.13 4.43 -3.18
C ASN A 219 -7.15 4.66 -4.33
N LEU A 220 -5.84 4.73 -4.12
CA LEU A 220 -4.86 4.98 -5.18
C LEU A 220 -4.84 3.86 -6.22
N PHE A 221 -5.01 2.62 -5.77
CA PHE A 221 -4.89 1.41 -6.60
C PHE A 221 -6.22 0.71 -6.90
N ASP A 222 -7.35 1.30 -6.49
CA ASP A 222 -8.69 0.74 -6.70
C ASP A 222 -8.87 -0.66 -6.06
N ILE A 223 -8.30 -0.82 -4.85
CA ILE A 223 -8.42 -2.04 -4.04
C ILE A 223 -9.70 -1.93 -3.22
N ASP A 224 -10.58 -2.91 -3.33
CA ASP A 224 -11.91 -2.92 -2.72
C ASP A 224 -11.94 -3.52 -1.30
N HIS A 225 -10.98 -4.38 -0.96
CA HIS A 225 -10.85 -4.99 0.36
C HIS A 225 -9.41 -5.36 0.73
N ILE A 226 -9.19 -5.65 2.02
CA ILE A 226 -7.94 -6.22 2.53
C ILE A 226 -8.01 -7.73 2.38
N GLU A 227 -7.01 -8.34 1.76
CA GLU A 227 -6.99 -9.78 1.53
C GLU A 227 -6.69 -10.54 2.82
N THR A 228 -5.72 -10.08 3.62
CA THR A 228 -5.34 -10.79 4.84
C THR A 228 -4.86 -9.86 5.95
N VAL A 229 -5.32 -10.10 7.17
CA VAL A 229 -4.82 -9.43 8.39
C VAL A 229 -4.10 -10.44 9.27
N LYS A 230 -2.89 -10.11 9.71
CA LYS A 230 -2.02 -11.00 10.49
C LYS A 230 -1.72 -10.41 11.87
N PHE A 231 -1.99 -11.17 12.92
CA PHE A 231 -1.72 -10.81 14.31
C PHE A 231 -0.55 -11.62 14.84
N HIS A 232 0.61 -10.98 14.96
CA HIS A 232 1.84 -11.57 15.48
C HIS A 232 2.25 -10.97 16.83
N ASP A 233 1.78 -9.75 17.15
CA ASP A 233 2.08 -9.09 18.42
C ASP A 233 1.47 -9.86 19.61
N PRO A 234 2.29 -10.38 20.54
CA PRO A 234 1.82 -11.14 21.69
C PRO A 234 1.04 -10.29 22.69
N GLU A 235 1.39 -9.01 22.84
CA GLU A 235 0.85 -8.13 23.87
C GLU A 235 -0.33 -7.29 23.37
N ALA A 236 -0.49 -7.16 22.05
CA ALA A 236 -1.54 -6.33 21.48
C ALA A 236 -2.91 -7.03 21.52
N ASP A 237 -3.91 -6.30 22.02
CA ASP A 237 -5.31 -6.69 21.95
C ASP A 237 -5.86 -6.50 20.52
N ILE A 238 -6.43 -7.56 19.95
CA ILE A 238 -6.97 -7.57 18.58
C ILE A 238 -8.08 -6.53 18.41
N GLN A 239 -8.92 -6.29 19.42
CA GLN A 239 -10.02 -5.32 19.31
C GLN A 239 -9.49 -3.91 19.11
N ASN A 240 -8.44 -3.55 19.86
CA ASN A 240 -7.78 -2.24 19.74
C ASN A 240 -7.14 -2.04 18.36
N LEU A 241 -6.52 -3.09 17.79
CA LEU A 241 -5.91 -3.04 16.46
C LEU A 241 -6.95 -2.96 15.32
N CYS A 242 -8.14 -3.51 15.55
CA CYS A 242 -9.19 -3.67 14.55
C CYS A 242 -10.30 -2.64 14.62
N ASN A 243 -10.14 -1.54 15.35
CA ASN A 243 -11.11 -0.43 15.35
C ASN A 243 -11.10 0.39 14.03
N ILE A 244 -10.69 -0.25 12.92
CA ILE A 244 -10.58 0.32 11.58
C ILE A 244 -11.59 -0.42 10.71
N SER A 245 -12.55 0.32 10.12
CA SER A 245 -13.63 -0.25 9.30
C SER A 245 -13.13 -1.09 8.13
N GLU A 246 -12.01 -0.69 7.52
CA GLU A 246 -11.38 -1.41 6.41
C GLU A 246 -10.88 -2.78 6.86
N VAL A 247 -10.24 -2.86 8.03
CA VAL A 247 -9.67 -4.11 8.59
C VAL A 247 -10.76 -5.13 8.83
N ALA A 248 -11.92 -4.71 9.37
CA ALA A 248 -13.07 -5.59 9.61
C ALA A 248 -13.66 -6.22 8.35
N ASN A 249 -13.40 -5.65 7.17
CA ASN A 249 -13.84 -6.17 5.88
C ASN A 249 -12.84 -7.15 5.24
N ALA A 250 -11.79 -7.56 5.96
CA ALA A 250 -10.82 -8.50 5.45
C ALA A 250 -11.42 -9.89 5.18
N THR A 251 -10.93 -10.55 4.13
CA THR A 251 -11.38 -11.89 3.70
C THR A 251 -10.54 -13.02 4.30
N GLY A 252 -9.33 -12.72 4.76
CA GLY A 252 -8.41 -13.65 5.40
C GLY A 252 -7.84 -13.14 6.72
N MET A 253 -7.54 -14.06 7.63
CA MET A 253 -6.94 -13.75 8.92
C MET A 253 -5.90 -14.80 9.35
N VAL A 254 -4.77 -14.34 9.88
CA VAL A 254 -3.76 -15.19 10.52
C VAL A 254 -3.61 -14.76 11.98
N ILE A 255 -3.81 -15.69 12.90
CA ILE A 255 -3.60 -15.44 14.34
C ILE A 255 -2.45 -16.32 14.80
N SER A 256 -1.30 -15.70 15.09
CA SER A 256 -0.13 -16.41 15.62
C SER A 256 0.39 -15.80 16.93
N LYS A 257 -0.32 -14.83 17.50
CA LYS A 257 -0.01 -14.34 18.85
C LYS A 257 -0.20 -15.48 19.87
N PRO A 258 0.73 -15.69 20.82
CA PRO A 258 0.74 -16.83 21.73
C PRO A 258 -0.44 -16.88 22.70
N THR A 259 -1.03 -15.73 23.04
CA THR A 259 -2.14 -15.62 23.99
C THR A 259 -3.31 -14.89 23.34
N VAL A 260 -4.25 -15.61 22.75
CA VAL A 260 -5.53 -15.05 22.27
C VAL A 260 -6.61 -15.28 23.32
N THR A 261 -7.42 -14.27 23.63
CA THR A 261 -8.48 -14.37 24.66
C THR A 261 -9.84 -14.74 24.06
N LYS A 262 -10.80 -15.11 24.91
CA LYS A 262 -12.17 -15.42 24.46
C LYS A 262 -12.86 -14.17 23.89
N GLU A 263 -12.61 -13.04 24.53
CA GLU A 263 -13.16 -11.74 24.18
C GLU A 263 -12.63 -11.29 22.80
N GLU A 264 -11.35 -11.52 22.50
CA GLU A 264 -10.79 -11.29 21.16
C GLU A 264 -11.45 -12.15 20.09
N LEU A 265 -11.65 -13.44 20.36
CA LEU A 265 -12.31 -14.36 19.43
C LEU A 265 -13.79 -14.01 19.22
N ASP A 266 -14.51 -13.61 20.27
CA ASP A 266 -15.90 -13.15 20.16
C ASP A 266 -16.01 -11.83 19.41
N PHE A 267 -15.07 -10.91 19.63
CA PHE A 267 -14.97 -9.69 18.84
C PHE A 267 -14.78 -10.02 17.34
N ILE A 268 -13.92 -10.98 17.00
CA ILE A 268 -13.71 -11.39 15.60
C ILE A 268 -15.02 -11.92 15.00
N LYS A 269 -15.73 -12.83 15.68
CA LYS A 269 -17.04 -13.34 15.23
C LYS A 269 -18.05 -12.22 15.01
N LEU A 270 -18.04 -11.22 15.89
CA LEU A 270 -18.99 -10.12 15.86
C LEU A 270 -18.69 -9.10 14.75
N LYS A 271 -17.41 -8.89 14.39
CA LYS A 271 -16.99 -7.79 13.51
C LYS A 271 -16.61 -8.21 12.09
N PHE A 272 -16.07 -9.42 11.92
CA PHE A 272 -15.51 -9.86 10.63
C PHE A 272 -16.51 -10.73 9.87
N HIS A 273 -17.46 -10.10 9.17
CA HIS A 273 -18.53 -10.81 8.46
C HIS A 273 -18.13 -11.35 7.08
N ARG A 274 -17.01 -10.86 6.50
CA ARG A 274 -16.50 -11.27 5.18
C ARG A 274 -15.36 -12.31 5.25
N LEU A 275 -15.02 -12.75 6.45
CA LEU A 275 -13.87 -13.60 6.69
C LEU A 275 -14.14 -15.02 6.19
N ASP A 276 -13.47 -15.40 5.11
CA ASP A 276 -13.58 -16.73 4.50
C ASP A 276 -12.42 -17.63 4.90
N PHE A 277 -11.23 -17.06 5.11
CA PHE A 277 -10.01 -17.79 5.44
C PHE A 277 -9.50 -17.48 6.84
N ILE A 278 -9.23 -18.52 7.64
CA ILE A 278 -8.51 -18.42 8.91
C ILE A 278 -7.31 -19.37 8.92
N ASN A 279 -6.13 -18.83 9.23
CA ASN A 279 -4.98 -19.59 9.68
C ASN A 279 -4.74 -19.36 11.19
N PHE A 280 -4.99 -20.40 11.98
CA PHE A 280 -4.89 -20.38 13.42
C PHE A 280 -3.60 -21.08 13.86
N VAL A 281 -2.60 -20.29 14.24
CA VAL A 281 -1.24 -20.76 14.62
C VAL A 281 -1.05 -20.72 16.14
N THR A 282 -2.09 -20.37 16.90
CA THR A 282 -2.09 -20.26 18.36
C THR A 282 -3.04 -21.27 19.01
N THR A 283 -2.79 -21.62 20.27
CA THR A 283 -3.67 -22.52 21.01
C THR A 283 -4.96 -21.80 21.40
N ALA A 284 -6.11 -22.40 21.06
CA ALA A 284 -7.40 -21.82 21.41
C ALA A 284 -7.63 -21.81 22.95
N PRO A 285 -8.30 -20.79 23.51
CA PRO A 285 -8.80 -20.82 24.87
C PRO A 285 -9.77 -21.98 25.11
N ALA A 286 -9.84 -22.45 26.36
CA ALA A 286 -10.77 -23.51 26.73
C ALA A 286 -12.23 -23.15 26.38
N GLY A 287 -12.90 -24.01 25.62
CA GLY A 287 -14.25 -23.81 25.08
C GLY A 287 -14.31 -23.11 23.71
N TYR A 288 -13.16 -22.74 23.13
CA TYR A 288 -13.04 -22.13 21.80
C TYR A 288 -12.22 -23.00 20.83
N GLU A 289 -11.99 -24.27 21.14
CA GLU A 289 -11.21 -25.20 20.34
C GLU A 289 -11.78 -25.34 18.90
N GLY A 290 -13.11 -25.28 18.79
CA GLY A 290 -13.83 -25.30 17.50
C GLY A 290 -13.93 -23.94 16.80
N PHE A 291 -13.35 -22.85 17.33
CA PHE A 291 -13.51 -21.49 16.81
C PHE A 291 -13.25 -21.39 15.31
N ALA A 292 -12.09 -21.89 14.87
CA ALA A 292 -11.66 -21.76 13.48
C ALA A 292 -12.59 -22.54 12.52
N LEU A 293 -13.24 -23.61 12.99
CA LEU A 293 -14.13 -24.45 12.19
C LEU A 293 -15.48 -23.78 11.85
N GLY A 294 -15.71 -22.55 12.34
CA GLY A 294 -16.84 -21.71 11.93
C GLY A 294 -16.64 -21.01 10.57
N TYR A 295 -15.44 -21.07 9.99
CA TYR A 295 -15.08 -20.37 8.75
C TYR A 295 -14.88 -21.34 7.58
N LYS A 296 -14.93 -20.85 6.34
CA LYS A 296 -14.94 -21.68 5.13
C LYS A 296 -13.61 -22.41 4.87
N ASN A 297 -12.51 -21.69 4.91
CA ASN A 297 -11.16 -22.19 4.62
C ASN A 297 -10.29 -22.10 5.86
N VAL A 298 -9.93 -23.24 6.44
CA VAL A 298 -9.32 -23.31 7.75
C VAL A 298 -7.97 -24.00 7.70
N VAL A 299 -6.96 -23.36 8.27
CA VAL A 299 -5.66 -23.95 8.55
C VAL A 299 -5.39 -23.84 10.05
N ILE A 300 -5.03 -24.94 10.69
CA ILE A 300 -4.68 -25.00 12.12
C ILE A 300 -3.24 -25.52 12.22
N GLN A 301 -2.35 -24.70 12.75
CA GLN A 301 -0.90 -24.95 12.84
C GLN A 301 -0.42 -24.96 14.29
N ASN A 302 -1.18 -25.60 15.17
CA ASN A 302 -0.88 -25.68 16.59
C ASN A 302 -1.51 -26.94 17.19
N GLU A 303 -1.25 -27.21 18.47
CA GLU A 303 -1.72 -28.40 19.19
C GLU A 303 -3.17 -28.28 19.73
N THR A 304 -4.02 -27.45 19.11
CA THR A 304 -5.42 -27.28 19.55
C THR A 304 -6.10 -28.63 19.63
N MET A 305 -6.68 -28.90 20.80
CA MET A 305 -7.29 -30.19 21.10
C MET A 305 -8.66 -30.30 20.43
N LEU A 306 -8.66 -30.65 19.15
CA LEU A 306 -9.88 -30.95 18.41
C LEU A 306 -10.43 -32.32 18.80
N ASN A 307 -11.74 -32.47 18.66
CA ASN A 307 -12.42 -33.75 18.79
C ASN A 307 -13.38 -33.93 17.60
N TRP A 308 -13.92 -35.14 17.46
CA TRP A 308 -14.80 -35.48 16.35
C TRP A 308 -16.08 -34.61 16.32
N ALA A 309 -16.58 -34.16 17.47
CA ALA A 309 -17.77 -33.33 17.54
C ALA A 309 -17.50 -31.95 16.94
N HIS A 310 -16.34 -31.36 17.21
CA HIS A 310 -15.93 -30.09 16.57
C HIS A 310 -15.95 -30.20 15.03
N LEU A 311 -15.46 -31.31 14.47
CA LEU A 311 -15.50 -31.56 13.03
C LEU A 311 -16.93 -31.74 12.51
N SER A 312 -17.79 -32.42 13.27
CA SER A 312 -19.16 -32.76 12.87
C SER A 312 -20.07 -31.52 12.78
N TYR A 313 -19.78 -30.47 13.54
CA TYR A 313 -20.51 -29.20 13.54
C TYR A 313 -19.82 -28.07 12.74
N SER A 314 -18.72 -28.38 12.05
CA SER A 314 -17.98 -27.41 11.25
C SER A 314 -18.82 -26.81 10.13
N GLN A 315 -18.57 -25.54 9.82
CA GLN A 315 -19.12 -24.84 8.66
C GLN A 315 -18.14 -24.81 7.48
N SER A 316 -16.96 -25.42 7.65
CA SER A 316 -15.84 -25.34 6.72
C SER A 316 -16.05 -26.18 5.46
N THR A 317 -15.52 -25.67 4.35
CA THR A 317 -15.37 -26.41 3.10
C THR A 317 -14.00 -27.08 3.02
N TYR A 318 -12.96 -26.38 3.49
CA TYR A 318 -11.59 -26.87 3.52
C TYR A 318 -11.04 -26.77 4.94
N ILE A 319 -10.51 -27.89 5.45
CA ILE A 319 -9.86 -27.96 6.76
C ILE A 319 -8.47 -28.58 6.59
N LYS A 320 -7.44 -27.89 7.05
CA LYS A 320 -6.08 -28.44 7.16
C LYS A 320 -5.56 -28.29 8.57
N VAL A 321 -5.07 -29.37 9.17
CA VAL A 321 -4.51 -29.39 10.51
C VAL A 321 -3.10 -29.99 10.46
N HIS A 322 -2.09 -29.22 10.84
CA HIS A 322 -0.68 -29.63 10.77
C HIS A 322 -0.23 -30.47 11.98
N GLY A 323 -0.82 -30.23 13.15
CA GLY A 323 -0.58 -31.00 14.37
C GLY A 323 -1.91 -31.38 14.98
N SER A 324 -2.41 -32.58 14.67
CA SER A 324 -3.72 -33.01 15.15
C SER A 324 -3.61 -34.00 16.30
N ASN A 325 -4.36 -33.75 17.35
CA ASN A 325 -4.63 -34.70 18.43
C ASN A 325 -5.75 -35.69 18.06
N ILE A 326 -6.36 -35.57 16.87
CA ILE A 326 -7.49 -36.43 16.50
C ILE A 326 -6.97 -37.85 16.28
N THR A 327 -7.46 -38.75 17.13
CA THR A 327 -7.12 -40.16 17.09
C THR A 327 -7.89 -40.89 15.99
N SER A 328 -7.44 -42.10 15.66
CA SER A 328 -8.16 -42.99 14.73
C SER A 328 -9.59 -43.29 15.21
N SER A 329 -9.79 -43.46 16.52
CA SER A 329 -11.11 -43.56 17.14
C SER A 329 -11.94 -42.28 16.95
N GLY A 330 -11.33 -41.11 17.11
CA GLY A 330 -11.97 -39.82 16.84
C GLY A 330 -12.42 -39.68 15.37
N LEU A 331 -11.55 -40.04 14.42
CA LEU A 331 -11.93 -40.06 12.99
C LEU A 331 -13.04 -41.08 12.72
N ASN A 332 -12.98 -42.28 13.30
CA ASN A 332 -14.06 -43.27 13.17
C ASN A 332 -15.41 -42.72 13.67
N GLN A 333 -15.41 -42.03 14.81
CA GLN A 333 -16.60 -41.37 15.36
C GLN A 333 -17.11 -40.26 14.44
N PHE A 334 -16.20 -39.43 13.91
CA PHE A 334 -16.54 -38.42 12.92
C PHE A 334 -17.16 -39.05 11.68
N LEU A 335 -16.57 -40.09 11.09
CA LEU A 335 -17.10 -40.75 9.89
C LEU A 335 -18.49 -41.35 10.13
N LYS A 336 -18.70 -42.00 11.29
CA LYS A 336 -20.01 -42.53 11.68
C LYS A 336 -21.05 -41.41 11.83
N SER A 337 -20.69 -40.30 12.46
CA SER A 337 -21.55 -39.12 12.57
C SER A 337 -21.81 -38.50 11.20
N TRP A 338 -20.78 -38.37 10.36
CA TRP A 338 -20.89 -37.82 9.02
C TRP A 338 -21.89 -38.61 8.17
N ILE A 339 -21.84 -39.95 8.22
CA ILE A 339 -22.78 -40.83 7.52
C ILE A 339 -24.19 -40.72 8.12
N ARG A 340 -24.31 -40.86 9.45
CA ARG A 340 -25.60 -40.92 10.15
C ARG A 340 -26.35 -39.58 10.09
N ASP A 341 -25.65 -38.50 10.39
CA ASP A 341 -26.22 -37.17 10.61
C ASP A 341 -26.24 -36.32 9.32
N ARG A 342 -25.58 -36.81 8.25
CA ARG A 342 -25.45 -36.11 6.96
C ARG A 342 -24.87 -34.70 7.09
N ALA A 343 -23.91 -34.54 8.00
CA ALA A 343 -23.27 -33.28 8.34
C ALA A 343 -21.76 -33.48 8.64
N PRO A 344 -20.90 -32.48 8.39
CA PRO A 344 -21.18 -31.22 7.73
C PRO A 344 -21.52 -31.39 6.24
N LYS A 345 -22.32 -30.45 5.71
CA LYS A 345 -22.80 -30.47 4.31
C LYS A 345 -21.83 -29.79 3.34
N ASN A 346 -21.12 -28.76 3.82
CA ASN A 346 -20.26 -27.92 2.98
C ASN A 346 -18.84 -28.47 2.82
N LEU A 347 -18.50 -29.51 3.59
CA LEU A 347 -17.15 -30.07 3.64
C LEU A 347 -16.80 -30.72 2.31
N GLU A 348 -15.70 -30.27 1.71
CA GLU A 348 -15.14 -30.80 0.48
C GLU A 348 -13.79 -31.46 0.71
N MET A 349 -12.99 -30.93 1.64
CA MET A 349 -11.67 -31.48 1.91
C MET A 349 -11.24 -31.28 3.36
N MET A 350 -10.60 -32.31 3.91
CA MET A 350 -10.02 -32.31 5.23
C MET A 350 -8.67 -33.03 5.19
N ILE A 351 -7.62 -32.38 5.70
CA ILE A 351 -6.26 -32.88 5.73
C ILE A 351 -5.76 -32.82 7.18
N PHE A 352 -5.34 -33.98 7.70
CA PHE A 352 -4.63 -34.08 8.97
C PHE A 352 -3.20 -34.54 8.71
N GLU A 353 -2.24 -33.70 9.07
CA GLU A 353 -0.84 -34.09 9.15
C GLU A 353 -0.55 -34.60 10.57
N SER A 354 0.17 -35.71 10.69
CA SER A 354 0.55 -36.34 11.97
C SER A 354 -0.61 -36.92 12.81
N PHE A 355 -1.32 -37.93 12.30
CA PHE A 355 -2.38 -38.65 13.03
C PHE A 355 -1.84 -39.71 14.02
N ILE A 356 -2.63 -40.02 15.06
CA ILE A 356 -2.35 -41.05 16.07
C ILE A 356 -3.34 -42.24 15.92
N GLY A 357 -2.81 -43.45 15.72
CA GLY A 357 -3.59 -44.71 15.71
C GLY A 357 -3.37 -45.55 14.45
N THR A 358 -4.36 -46.35 14.06
CA THR A 358 -4.28 -47.28 12.90
C THR A 358 -5.42 -47.09 11.90
N GLU A 359 -5.14 -47.44 10.65
CA GLU A 359 -6.13 -47.44 9.56
C GLU A 359 -7.34 -48.35 9.84
N GLU A 360 -7.11 -49.54 10.39
CA GLU A 360 -8.15 -50.49 10.75
C GLU A 360 -9.17 -49.91 11.73
N GLU A 361 -8.70 -49.11 12.69
CA GLU A 361 -9.55 -48.47 13.67
C GLU A 361 -10.43 -47.38 13.04
N ILE A 362 -9.89 -46.60 12.10
CA ILE A 362 -10.64 -45.54 11.38
C ILE A 362 -11.86 -46.13 10.68
N PHE A 363 -11.73 -47.29 10.05
CA PHE A 363 -12.79 -47.89 9.24
C PHE A 363 -13.64 -48.94 9.97
N LYS A 364 -13.37 -49.20 11.26
CA LYS A 364 -14.08 -50.22 12.03
C LYS A 364 -15.58 -49.99 12.08
N GLY A 365 -16.33 -50.94 11.51
CA GLY A 365 -17.80 -50.90 11.45
C GLY A 365 -18.37 -49.91 10.43
N ILE A 366 -17.56 -49.47 9.46
CA ILE A 366 -17.99 -48.63 8.33
C ILE A 366 -17.94 -49.47 7.07
N LYS A 367 -19.01 -49.45 6.27
CA LYS A 367 -19.03 -50.11 4.95
C LYS A 367 -18.10 -49.33 4.02
N THR A 368 -17.07 -50.00 3.53
CA THR A 368 -16.05 -49.42 2.66
C THR A 368 -15.92 -50.23 1.37
N SER A 369 -15.44 -49.60 0.30
CA SER A 369 -15.09 -50.27 -0.96
C SER A 369 -13.71 -49.85 -1.44
N THR A 370 -13.02 -50.76 -2.11
CA THR A 370 -11.74 -50.53 -2.81
C THR A 370 -11.85 -50.76 -4.32
N GLU A 371 -12.98 -51.31 -4.81
CA GLU A 371 -13.14 -51.80 -6.19
C GLU A 371 -13.36 -50.68 -7.23
N ASN A 372 -13.74 -49.46 -6.82
CA ASN A 372 -14.03 -48.34 -7.73
C ASN A 372 -12.79 -47.58 -8.26
N LEU A 373 -11.58 -48.15 -8.11
CA LEU A 373 -10.32 -47.61 -8.66
C LEU A 373 -10.30 -47.46 -10.20
N LYS A 374 -11.25 -48.06 -10.94
CA LYS A 374 -11.35 -47.94 -12.41
C LYS A 374 -12.08 -46.67 -12.88
N MET A 375 -13.02 -46.13 -12.11
CA MET A 375 -13.72 -44.88 -12.48
C MET A 375 -12.84 -43.65 -12.30
N THR A 376 -11.78 -43.75 -11.49
CA THR A 376 -10.79 -42.69 -11.30
C THR A 376 -9.71 -42.62 -12.38
N GLY A 377 -9.85 -43.45 -13.41
CA GLY A 377 -8.92 -43.58 -14.53
C GLY A 377 -8.91 -42.40 -15.50
N ALA A 378 -10.03 -41.69 -15.63
CA ALA A 378 -10.25 -40.64 -16.62
C ALA A 378 -10.81 -39.39 -15.92
N PHE A 379 -9.93 -38.54 -15.41
CA PHE A 379 -10.31 -37.37 -14.64
C PHE A 379 -9.62 -36.14 -15.21
N CYS A 380 -10.41 -35.15 -15.64
CA CYS A 380 -9.86 -33.90 -16.13
C CYS A 380 -10.86 -32.76 -15.89
N LYS A 381 -10.69 -32.06 -14.76
CA LYS A 381 -11.00 -30.62 -14.72
C LYS A 381 -10.27 -29.87 -13.59
N ASP A 382 -10.02 -30.51 -12.45
CA ASP A 382 -9.26 -29.90 -11.35
C ASP A 382 -8.11 -30.79 -10.87
N GLN A 383 -6.90 -30.25 -10.81
CA GLN A 383 -5.63 -30.97 -10.55
C GLN A 383 -5.62 -31.81 -9.25
N LEU A 384 -6.53 -31.55 -8.30
CA LEU A 384 -6.64 -32.24 -7.02
C LEU A 384 -7.27 -33.64 -7.10
N PHE A 385 -8.21 -33.87 -8.02
CA PHE A 385 -8.92 -35.16 -8.13
C PHE A 385 -8.42 -36.03 -9.29
N GLY A 386 -7.76 -35.43 -10.29
CA GLY A 386 -7.25 -36.16 -11.48
C GLY A 386 -5.83 -36.70 -11.40
N SER A 387 -5.15 -36.59 -10.27
CA SER A 387 -3.73 -36.95 -10.18
C SER A 387 -3.50 -38.42 -9.80
N GLU A 388 -2.35 -38.99 -10.20
CA GLU A 388 -1.84 -40.29 -9.71
C GLU A 388 -1.77 -40.38 -8.16
N PHE A 389 -1.90 -39.22 -7.51
CA PHE A 389 -2.04 -39.03 -6.08
C PHE A 389 -3.06 -39.96 -5.40
N TRP A 390 -4.18 -40.29 -6.03
CA TRP A 390 -5.17 -41.22 -5.44
C TRP A 390 -4.93 -42.68 -5.84
N LYS A 391 -4.25 -42.92 -6.97
CA LYS A 391 -4.02 -44.28 -7.51
C LYS A 391 -2.96 -45.06 -6.73
N ARG A 392 -1.92 -44.39 -6.21
CA ARG A 392 -0.74 -45.06 -5.64
C ARG A 392 -0.86 -45.47 -4.15
N GLY A 393 -2.05 -45.58 -3.54
CA GLY A 393 -2.15 -45.47 -2.06
C GLY A 393 -3.04 -46.34 -1.21
N GLY A 394 -3.81 -47.26 -1.77
CA GLY A 394 -4.79 -47.97 -0.94
C GLY A 394 -5.87 -47.03 -0.38
N SER A 395 -6.33 -46.06 -1.19
CA SER A 395 -7.44 -45.19 -0.79
C SER A 395 -8.74 -45.98 -0.63
N VAL A 396 -9.54 -45.59 0.35
CA VAL A 396 -10.81 -46.23 0.72
C VAL A 396 -11.98 -45.32 0.35
N TYR A 397 -13.05 -45.91 -0.17
CA TYR A 397 -14.28 -45.20 -0.53
C TYR A 397 -15.38 -45.43 0.50
N ILE A 398 -16.10 -44.36 0.81
CA ILE A 398 -17.31 -44.37 1.63
C ILE A 398 -18.42 -43.68 0.83
N GLU A 399 -19.58 -44.32 0.75
CA GLU A 399 -20.80 -43.73 0.23
C GLU A 399 -21.67 -43.27 1.40
N ARG A 400 -22.16 -42.03 1.35
CA ARG A 400 -23.04 -41.47 2.39
C ARG A 400 -24.49 -41.42 1.93
N ASP A 401 -24.73 -40.77 0.80
CA ASP A 401 -26.04 -40.55 0.18
C ASP A 401 -25.98 -41.04 -1.27
N TYR A 402 -27.14 -41.28 -1.91
CA TYR A 402 -27.20 -41.56 -3.35
C TYR A 402 -26.44 -40.44 -4.09
N TYR A 403 -25.28 -40.78 -4.65
CA TYR A 403 -24.36 -39.91 -5.40
C TYR A 403 -23.42 -38.97 -4.62
N LEU A 404 -23.34 -39.06 -3.28
CA LEU A 404 -22.32 -38.34 -2.49
C LEU A 404 -21.34 -39.31 -1.84
N TYR A 405 -20.06 -39.13 -2.16
CA TYR A 405 -18.97 -40.02 -1.79
C TYR A 405 -17.88 -39.27 -1.02
N ALA A 406 -17.13 -40.03 -0.24
CA ALA A 406 -15.85 -39.59 0.29
C ALA A 406 -14.75 -40.58 -0.09
N THR A 407 -13.60 -40.04 -0.49
CA THR A 407 -12.36 -40.79 -0.67
C THR A 407 -11.41 -40.45 0.46
N ILE A 408 -10.90 -41.47 1.13
CA ILE A 408 -9.98 -41.34 2.25
C ILE A 408 -8.65 -41.98 1.86
N SER A 409 -7.58 -41.21 1.94
CA SER A 409 -6.23 -41.69 1.69
C SER A 409 -5.36 -41.48 2.91
N ILE A 410 -4.66 -42.53 3.31
CA ILE A 410 -3.63 -42.47 4.34
C ILE A 410 -2.26 -42.52 3.66
N ARG A 411 -1.41 -41.55 3.95
CA ARG A 411 -0.11 -41.35 3.29
C ARG A 411 1.01 -41.23 4.30
N PHE A 412 2.19 -41.70 3.92
CA PHE A 412 3.42 -41.63 4.72
C PHE A 412 3.23 -42.12 6.17
N ARG A 413 2.30 -43.06 6.37
CA ARG A 413 1.84 -43.61 7.66
C ARG A 413 1.28 -42.61 8.69
N ARG A 414 1.14 -41.33 8.35
CA ARG A 414 0.76 -40.27 9.32
C ARG A 414 -0.08 -39.13 8.77
N MET A 415 -0.34 -39.06 7.47
CA MET A 415 -1.22 -38.04 6.87
C MET A 415 -2.53 -38.67 6.44
N VAL A 416 -3.66 -38.10 6.86
CA VAL A 416 -5.00 -38.51 6.44
C VAL A 416 -5.60 -37.41 5.57
N ILE A 417 -6.11 -37.81 4.41
CA ILE A 417 -6.82 -36.92 3.49
C ILE A 417 -8.21 -37.49 3.31
N PHE A 418 -9.21 -36.66 3.57
CA PHE A 418 -10.62 -36.95 3.38
C PHE A 418 -11.15 -35.95 2.36
N ALA A 419 -11.65 -36.44 1.23
CA ALA A 419 -12.17 -35.60 0.16
C ALA A 419 -13.59 -36.03 -0.22
N VAL A 420 -14.53 -35.09 -0.22
CA VAL A 420 -15.95 -35.30 -0.51
C VAL A 420 -16.26 -34.86 -1.92
N TRP A 421 -17.05 -35.65 -2.64
CA TRP A 421 -17.37 -35.39 -4.03
C TRP A 421 -18.70 -36.01 -4.46
N THR A 422 -19.27 -35.47 -5.53
CA THR A 422 -20.41 -36.04 -6.25
C THR A 422 -19.99 -36.52 -7.63
N HIS A 423 -20.77 -37.42 -8.25
CA HIS A 423 -20.51 -37.82 -9.63
C HIS A 423 -20.44 -36.59 -10.56
N GLU A 424 -21.39 -35.67 -10.46
CA GLU A 424 -21.40 -34.42 -11.24
C GLU A 424 -20.14 -33.57 -11.04
N LYS A 425 -19.69 -33.36 -9.79
CA LYS A 425 -18.46 -32.60 -9.50
C LYS A 425 -17.21 -33.26 -10.10
N LEU A 426 -17.18 -34.60 -10.17
CA LEU A 426 -16.01 -35.33 -10.70
C LEU A 426 -16.04 -35.56 -12.21
N PHE A 427 -17.21 -35.80 -12.78
CA PHE A 427 -17.37 -36.26 -14.16
C PHE A 427 -18.03 -35.21 -15.08
N GLY A 428 -18.55 -34.11 -14.52
CA GLY A 428 -19.38 -33.13 -15.21
C GLY A 428 -20.87 -33.52 -15.21
N GLU A 429 -21.73 -32.62 -15.67
CA GLU A 429 -23.08 -33.01 -16.09
C GLU A 429 -22.97 -33.91 -17.33
N ASP A 430 -23.61 -35.08 -17.31
CA ASP A 430 -23.76 -35.97 -18.48
C ASP A 430 -24.63 -35.33 -19.57
#